data_AF-K6U8I7-F1
#
_entry.id   AF-K6U8I7-F1
#
_cell.length_a   1.000
_cell.length_b   1.000
_cell.length_c   1.000
_cell.angle_alpha   90.00
_cell.angle_beta   90.00
_cell.angle_gamma   90.00
#
_symmetry.space_group_name_H-M   'P 1'
#
loop_
_entity.id
_entity.type
_entity.pdbx_description
1 polymer ?
#
loop_
_entity_poly.entity_id
_entity_poly.type
_entity_poly.pdbx_seq_one_letter_code
_entity_poly.pdbx_strand_id
1 'polypeptide(L)'
;MISSYVFWPIAFLIIACAIGVVHSKNIIHSALSMILTFIGIAVVFILLAADFLALAQILIYAGAISILIVFAIMLTRKSDMKNSNPFNKLRWTGLIFCLGFFAIITRLILVSKFTYKYLNIENTISAIADGFFGNYMIPFEV
;
A
#
# COMPACT_ATOMS: atom_id res chain seq x y z
N MET A 1 -0.26 5.67 23.16
CA MET A 1 0.96 4.92 23.55
C MET A 1 0.97 3.51 22.98
N ILE A 2 -0.08 2.69 23.19
CA ILE A 2 -0.20 1.33 22.61
C ILE A 2 -0.07 1.33 21.07
N SER A 3 -0.68 2.31 20.39
CA SER A 3 -0.62 2.46 18.93
C SER A 3 0.80 2.63 18.38
N SER A 4 1.70 3.30 19.10
CA SER A 4 3.08 3.54 18.63
C SER A 4 3.93 2.27 18.63
N TYR A 5 3.73 1.38 19.62
CA TYR A 5 4.44 0.09 19.70
C TYR A 5 4.02 -0.87 18.60
N VAL A 6 2.78 -0.78 18.10
CA VAL A 6 2.31 -1.58 16.96
C VAL A 6 2.72 -0.92 15.63
N PHE A 7 2.68 0.41 15.57
CA PHE A 7 2.97 1.16 14.34
C PHE A 7 4.38 0.91 13.80
N TRP A 8 5.42 1.07 14.62
CA TRP A 8 6.81 1.00 14.14
C TRP A 8 7.21 -0.37 13.56
N PRO A 9 6.91 -1.51 14.22
CA PRO A 9 7.16 -2.83 13.64
C PRO A 9 6.40 -3.05 12.33
N ILE A 10 5.14 -2.64 12.26
CA ILE A 10 4.31 -2.77 11.06
C ILE A 10 4.85 -1.88 9.92
N ALA A 11 5.23 -0.64 10.21
CA ALA A 11 5.82 0.26 9.22
C ALA A 11 7.14 -0.30 8.67
N PHE A 12 8.00 -0.85 9.53
CA PHE A 12 9.24 -1.51 9.10
C PHE A 12 8.94 -2.74 8.24
N LEU A 13 7.97 -3.57 8.64
CA LEU A 13 7.52 -4.74 7.87
C LEU A 13 7.04 -4.33 6.47
N ILE A 14 6.17 -3.31 6.36
CA ILE A 14 5.66 -2.79 5.09
C ILE A 14 6.82 -2.36 4.18
N ILE A 15 7.80 -1.62 4.71
CA ILE A 15 8.96 -1.16 3.93
C ILE A 15 9.80 -2.35 3.48
N ALA A 16 10.08 -3.30 4.37
CA ALA A 16 10.85 -4.50 4.05
C ALA A 16 10.16 -5.34 2.96
N CYS A 17 8.84 -5.51 3.05
CA CYS A 17 8.03 -6.21 2.05
C CYS A 17 8.01 -5.45 0.72
N ALA A 18 7.84 -4.13 0.73
CA ALA A 18 7.87 -3.30 -0.47
C ALA A 18 9.23 -3.37 -1.20
N ILE A 19 10.34 -3.37 -0.45
CA ILE A 19 11.67 -3.62 -1.00
C ILE A 19 11.74 -5.05 -1.57
N GLY A 20 11.17 -6.03 -0.88
CA GLY A 20 11.04 -7.42 -1.36
C GLY A 20 10.32 -7.52 -2.71
N VAL A 21 9.24 -6.75 -2.92
CA VAL A 21 8.49 -6.73 -4.19
C VAL A 21 9.41 -6.38 -5.37
N VAL A 22 10.21 -5.32 -5.24
CA VAL A 22 11.05 -4.81 -6.32
C VAL A 22 12.41 -5.52 -6.45
N HIS A 23 12.92 -6.11 -5.37
CA HIS A 23 14.23 -6.75 -5.35
C HIS A 23 14.19 -8.27 -5.59
N SER A 24 13.02 -8.90 -5.42
CA SER A 24 12.87 -10.33 -5.68
C SER A 24 13.05 -10.64 -7.17
N LYS A 25 13.90 -11.64 -7.46
CA LYS A 25 14.17 -12.15 -8.81
C LYS A 25 13.05 -13.05 -9.36
N ASN A 26 12.17 -13.51 -8.46
CA ASN A 26 11.02 -14.35 -8.79
C ASN A 26 9.74 -13.52 -8.59
N ILE A 27 8.97 -13.38 -9.66
CA ILE A 27 7.74 -12.60 -9.69
C ILE A 27 6.64 -13.15 -8.74
N ILE A 28 6.66 -14.45 -8.44
CA ILE A 28 5.73 -15.05 -7.45
C ILE A 28 6.09 -14.57 -6.04
N HIS A 29 7.37 -14.57 -5.68
CA HIS A 29 7.80 -14.04 -4.39
C HIS A 29 7.54 -12.53 -4.30
N SER A 30 7.70 -11.78 -5.40
CA SER A 30 7.30 -10.37 -5.45
C SER A 30 5.82 -10.19 -5.15
N ALA A 31 4.94 -11.00 -5.76
CA ALA A 31 3.50 -10.94 -5.53
C ALA A 31 3.12 -11.30 -4.09
N LEU A 32 3.75 -12.33 -3.50
CA LEU A 32 3.54 -12.69 -2.10
C LEU A 32 4.00 -11.59 -1.14
N SER A 33 5.15 -10.95 -1.39
CA SER A 33 5.60 -9.79 -0.63
C SER A 33 4.63 -8.61 -0.75
N MET A 34 4.04 -8.39 -1.93
CA MET A 34 3.05 -7.34 -2.16
C MET A 34 1.77 -7.56 -1.34
N ILE A 35 1.30 -8.80 -1.23
CA ILE A 35 0.17 -9.17 -0.36
C ILE A 35 0.46 -8.77 1.08
N LEU A 36 1.65 -9.11 1.58
CA LEU A 36 2.04 -8.78 2.95
C LEU A 36 2.13 -7.25 3.18
N THR A 37 2.57 -6.48 2.16
CA THR A 37 2.51 -5.02 2.18
C THR A 37 1.07 -4.51 2.31
N PHE A 38 0.11 -5.05 1.54
CA PHE A 38 -1.30 -4.63 1.62
C PHE A 38 -1.95 -4.98 2.95
N ILE A 39 -1.63 -6.14 3.53
CA ILE A 39 -2.08 -6.52 4.87
C ILE A 39 -1.51 -5.55 5.92
N GLY A 40 -0.21 -5.21 5.82
CA GLY A 40 0.40 -4.23 6.72
C GLY A 40 -0.27 -2.85 6.63
N ILE A 41 -0.60 -2.39 5.42
CA ILE A 41 -1.33 -1.13 5.21
C ILE A 41 -2.73 -1.17 5.86
N ALA A 42 -3.44 -2.30 5.77
CA ALA A 42 -4.72 -2.46 6.46
C ALA A 42 -4.58 -2.30 7.98
N VAL A 43 -3.51 -2.82 8.58
CA VAL A 43 -3.21 -2.59 10.01
C VAL A 43 -2.97 -1.10 10.29
N VAL A 44 -2.27 -0.38 9.41
CA VAL A 44 -2.09 1.08 9.55
C VAL A 44 -3.43 1.81 9.49
N PHE A 45 -4.37 1.40 8.63
CA PHE A 45 -5.72 1.98 8.61
C PHE A 45 -6.50 1.72 9.90
N ILE A 46 -6.38 0.53 10.50
CA ILE A 46 -6.95 0.25 11.82
C ILE A 46 -6.36 1.19 12.89
N LEU A 47 -5.05 1.41 12.87
CA LEU A 47 -4.37 2.32 13.81
C LEU A 47 -4.80 3.79 13.63
N LEU A 48 -5.29 4.15 12.45
CA LEU A 48 -5.84 5.48 12.12
C LEU A 48 -7.35 5.60 12.36
N ALA A 49 -7.98 4.59 12.99
CA ALA A 49 -9.44 4.52 13.18
C ALA A 49 -10.24 4.56 11.85
N ALA A 50 -9.67 4.01 10.77
CA ALA A 50 -10.31 3.87 9.47
C ALA A 50 -10.66 2.38 9.20
N ASP A 51 -11.59 1.84 9.98
CA ASP A 51 -12.05 0.44 9.96
C ASP A 51 -12.69 0.01 8.63
N PHE A 52 -13.60 0.80 8.06
CA PHE A 52 -14.18 0.50 6.74
C PHE A 52 -13.09 0.41 5.67
N LEU A 53 -12.15 1.36 5.66
CA LEU A 53 -11.06 1.39 4.69
C LEU A 53 -10.08 0.22 4.90
N ALA A 54 -9.83 -0.17 6.15
CA ALA A 54 -9.03 -1.36 6.46
C ALA A 54 -9.67 -2.64 5.91
N LEU A 55 -10.99 -2.81 6.08
CA LEU A 55 -11.72 -3.96 5.53
C LEU A 55 -11.71 -3.94 3.99
N ALA A 56 -11.97 -2.78 3.38
CA ALA A 56 -11.88 -2.62 1.93
C ALA A 56 -10.48 -2.94 1.40
N GLN A 57 -9.42 -2.54 2.12
CA GLN A 57 -8.03 -2.86 1.79
C GLN A 57 -7.77 -4.37 1.76
N ILE A 58 -8.32 -5.09 2.74
CA ILE A 58 -8.18 -6.55 2.81
C ILE A 58 -8.99 -7.21 1.69
N LEU A 59 -10.24 -6.82 1.50
CA LEU A 59 -11.14 -7.46 0.51
C LEU A 59 -10.68 -7.22 -0.93
N ILE A 60 -10.35 -5.97 -1.27
CA ILE A 60 -10.07 -5.57 -2.65
C ILE A 60 -8.60 -5.77 -2.99
N TYR A 61 -7.68 -5.18 -2.23
CA TYR A 61 -6.26 -5.20 -2.59
C TYR A 61 -5.57 -6.50 -2.18
N ALA A 62 -5.67 -6.89 -0.90
CA ALA A 62 -5.04 -8.12 -0.44
C ALA A 62 -5.80 -9.38 -0.90
N GLY A 63 -7.11 -9.31 -1.05
CA GLY A 63 -7.96 -10.39 -1.56
C GLY A 63 -7.99 -10.41 -3.08
N ALA A 64 -8.93 -9.68 -3.69
CA ALA A 64 -9.24 -9.84 -5.11
C ALA A 64 -8.06 -9.52 -6.06
N ILE A 65 -7.47 -8.32 -5.95
CA ILE A 65 -6.46 -7.84 -6.92
C ILE A 65 -5.19 -8.67 -6.82
N SER A 66 -4.68 -8.91 -5.62
CA SER A 66 -3.44 -9.67 -5.46
C SER A 66 -3.59 -11.12 -5.92
N ILE A 67 -4.75 -11.75 -5.65
CA ILE A 67 -5.05 -13.12 -6.08
C ILE A 67 -5.12 -13.17 -7.61
N LEU A 68 -5.79 -12.20 -8.24
CA LEU A 68 -5.82 -12.08 -9.70
C LEU A 68 -4.41 -11.94 -10.28
N ILE A 69 -3.55 -11.11 -9.68
CA ILE A 69 -2.15 -10.94 -10.09
C ILE A 69 -1.39 -12.27 -9.97
N VAL A 70 -1.53 -12.98 -8.85
CA VAL A 70 -0.88 -14.29 -8.65
C VAL A 70 -1.35 -15.31 -9.68
N PHE A 71 -2.67 -15.40 -9.93
CA PHE A 71 -3.21 -16.28 -10.97
C PHE A 71 -2.69 -15.93 -12.36
N ALA A 72 -2.71 -14.65 -12.74
CA ALA A 72 -2.19 -14.19 -14.03
C ALA A 72 -0.70 -14.53 -14.21
N ILE A 73 0.11 -14.33 -13.16
CA ILE A 73 1.52 -14.71 -13.13
C ILE A 73 1.69 -16.23 -13.32
N MET A 74 0.89 -17.03 -12.62
CA MET A 74 0.96 -18.48 -12.69
C MET A 74 0.55 -19.03 -14.06
N LEU A 75 -0.41 -18.39 -14.74
CA LEU A 75 -0.81 -18.75 -16.11
C LEU A 75 0.26 -18.39 -17.14
N THR A 76 0.98 -17.27 -16.93
CA THR A 76 2.03 -16.78 -17.85
C THR A 76 3.38 -17.47 -17.62
N ARG A 77 3.37 -18.72 -17.11
CA ARG A 77 4.55 -19.42 -16.60
C ARG A 77 5.69 -19.46 -17.62
N LYS A 78 6.80 -18.77 -17.32
CA LYS A 78 8.06 -18.89 -18.08
C LYS A 78 8.84 -20.13 -17.64
N SER A 79 9.65 -20.68 -18.53
CA SER A 79 10.52 -21.84 -18.27
C SER A 79 11.55 -21.59 -17.17
N ASP A 80 12.03 -20.36 -17.00
CA ASP A 80 12.87 -19.94 -15.88
C ASP A 80 12.13 -18.93 -14.97
N MET A 81 11.44 -19.44 -13.95
CA MET A 81 10.74 -18.61 -12.96
C MET A 81 11.71 -17.97 -11.96
N LYS A 82 12.90 -18.54 -11.77
CA LYS A 82 13.87 -18.09 -10.75
C LYS A 82 14.52 -16.75 -11.13
N ASN A 83 14.55 -16.44 -12.43
CA ASN A 83 15.02 -15.16 -12.98
C ASN A 83 13.93 -14.43 -13.79
N SER A 84 12.66 -14.58 -13.40
CA SER A 84 11.52 -13.98 -14.10
C SER A 84 11.45 -12.45 -13.97
N ASN A 85 12.16 -11.85 -13.01
CA ASN A 85 12.28 -10.41 -12.80
C ASN A 85 13.75 -9.94 -12.81
N PRO A 86 14.39 -9.81 -13.99
CA PRO A 86 15.80 -9.41 -14.08
C PRO A 86 16.00 -7.89 -13.85
N PHE A 87 17.12 -7.53 -13.23
CA PHE A 87 17.46 -6.13 -13.00
C PHE A 87 17.86 -5.42 -14.30
N ASN A 88 17.30 -4.23 -14.53
CA ASN A 88 17.67 -3.36 -15.64
C ASN A 88 19.04 -2.70 -15.41
N LYS A 89 19.85 -2.54 -16.47
CA LYS A 89 21.13 -1.80 -16.44
C LYS A 89 20.96 -0.36 -15.96
N LEU A 90 19.80 0.24 -16.22
CA LEU A 90 19.47 1.61 -15.80
C LEU A 90 19.13 1.76 -14.31
N ARG A 91 19.23 0.70 -13.50
CA ARG A 91 18.89 0.70 -12.06
C ARG A 91 19.52 1.83 -11.25
N TRP A 92 20.74 2.24 -11.60
CA TRP A 92 21.44 3.32 -10.91
C TRP A 92 20.78 4.68 -11.14
N THR A 93 20.35 4.96 -12.37
CA THR A 93 19.57 6.18 -12.67
C THR A 93 18.22 6.16 -11.96
N GLY A 94 17.56 4.99 -11.91
CA GLY A 94 16.30 4.81 -11.18
C GLY A 94 16.48 5.03 -9.67
N LEU A 95 17.60 4.58 -9.10
CA LEU A 95 17.93 4.80 -7.69
C LEU A 95 18.16 6.29 -7.41
N ILE A 96 18.92 6.99 -8.26
CA ILE A 96 19.14 8.43 -8.13
C ILE A 96 17.80 9.18 -8.16
N PHE A 97 16.92 8.84 -9.10
CA PHE A 97 15.61 9.47 -9.19
C PHE A 97 14.72 9.17 -7.97
N CYS A 98 14.71 7.91 -7.50
CA CYS A 98 13.95 7.50 -6.32
C CYS A 98 14.43 8.24 -5.05
N LEU A 99 15.75 8.38 -4.86
CA LEU A 99 16.31 9.12 -3.73
C LEU A 99 16.02 10.62 -3.83
N GLY A 100 16.14 11.20 -5.02
CA GLY A 100 15.80 12.61 -5.26
C GLY A 100 14.33 12.89 -4.94
N PHE A 101 13.44 12.05 -5.45
CA PHE A 101 12.00 12.17 -5.18
C PHE A 101 11.69 12.00 -3.69
N PHE A 102 12.27 10.98 -3.03
CA PHE A 102 12.10 10.76 -1.59
C PHE A 102 12.58 11.96 -0.75
N ALA A 103 13.74 12.54 -1.10
CA ALA A 103 14.27 13.71 -0.42
C ALA A 103 13.36 14.95 -0.59
N ILE A 104 12.81 15.16 -1.79
CA ILE A 104 11.87 16.25 -2.06
C ILE A 104 10.60 16.07 -1.24
N ILE A 105 9.97 14.90 -1.28
CA ILE A 105 8.74 14.62 -0.52
C ILE A 105 8.98 14.78 0.98
N THR A 106 10.09 14.25 1.50
CA THR A 106 10.46 14.40 2.91
C THR A 106 10.61 15.86 3.29
N ARG A 107 11.30 16.67 2.46
CA ARG A 107 11.44 18.11 2.69
C ARG A 107 10.10 18.83 2.69
N LEU A 108 9.22 18.50 1.75
CA LEU A 108 7.87 19.09 1.68
C LEU A 108 7.05 18.77 2.92
N ILE A 109 7.09 17.51 3.39
CA ILE A 109 6.38 17.09 4.61
C ILE A 109 6.93 17.83 5.84
N LEU A 110 8.26 17.98 5.97
CA LEU A 110 8.88 18.63 7.14
C LEU A 110 8.65 20.14 7.21
N VAL A 111 8.51 20.82 6.06
CA VAL A 111 8.26 22.27 6.00
C VAL A 111 6.76 22.58 6.10
N SER A 112 5.89 21.64 5.71
CA SER A 112 4.45 21.81 5.74
C SER A 112 3.91 21.85 7.18
N LYS A 113 3.07 22.84 7.49
CA LYS A 113 2.31 22.90 8.73
C LYS A 113 0.95 22.24 8.52
N PHE A 114 0.85 20.96 8.84
CA PHE A 114 -0.41 20.24 8.77
C PHE A 114 -1.32 20.62 9.95
N THR A 115 -2.50 21.15 9.65
CA THR A 115 -3.59 21.27 10.63
C THR A 115 -4.41 19.98 10.59
N TYR A 116 -4.34 19.19 11.65
CA TYR A 116 -5.17 18.00 11.81
C TYR A 116 -6.38 18.33 12.68
N LYS A 117 -7.57 17.99 12.19
CA LYS A 117 -8.80 18.04 12.99
C LYS A 117 -9.12 16.62 13.43
N TYR A 118 -9.05 16.38 14.74
CA TYR A 118 -9.54 15.11 15.29
C TYR A 118 -11.07 15.13 15.23
N LEU A 119 -11.62 14.39 14.28
CA LEU A 119 -13.06 14.17 14.17
C LEU A 119 -13.34 12.85 14.90
N ASN A 120 -14.03 12.93 16.03
CA ASN A 120 -14.50 11.75 16.71
C ASN A 120 -15.75 11.24 15.99
N ILE A 121 -15.56 10.42 14.97
CA ILE A 121 -16.63 9.82 14.18
C ILE A 121 -16.96 8.48 14.84
N GLU A 122 -18.10 8.39 15.52
CA GLU A 122 -18.54 7.14 16.16
C GLU A 122 -18.86 6.03 15.14
N ASN A 123 -19.36 6.41 13.96
CA ASN A 123 -19.69 5.48 12.88
C ASN A 123 -19.11 5.94 11.54
N THR A 124 -17.93 5.42 11.23
CA THR A 124 -17.19 5.67 9.98
C THR A 124 -17.94 5.23 8.73
N ILE A 125 -18.70 4.14 8.80
CA ILE A 125 -19.47 3.60 7.67
C ILE A 125 -20.57 4.59 7.28
N SER A 126 -21.33 5.09 8.26
CA SER A 126 -22.37 6.10 8.00
C SER A 126 -21.77 7.36 7.40
N ALA A 127 -20.64 7.84 7.94
CA ALA A 127 -19.98 9.04 7.44
C ALA A 127 -19.50 8.89 5.97
N ILE A 128 -19.01 7.71 5.60
CA ILE A 128 -18.62 7.41 4.21
C ILE A 128 -19.86 7.29 3.31
N ALA A 129 -20.93 6.65 3.78
CA ALA A 129 -22.18 6.53 3.03
C ALA A 129 -22.79 7.91 2.74
N ASP A 130 -22.86 8.79 3.75
CA ASP A 130 -23.32 10.17 3.57
C ASP A 130 -22.44 10.94 2.59
N GLY A 131 -21.13 10.66 2.58
CA GLY A 131 -20.20 11.18 1.59
C GLY A 131 -20.54 10.73 0.16
N PHE A 132 -20.80 9.44 -0.05
CA PHE A 132 -21.13 8.88 -1.36
C PHE A 132 -22.45 9.38 -1.91
N PHE A 133 -23.49 9.54 -1.09
CA PHE A 133 -24.78 10.06 -1.54
C PHE A 133 -24.88 11.60 -1.48
N GLY A 134 -23.87 12.26 -0.93
CA GLY A 134 -23.76 13.72 -0.88
C GLY A 134 -22.71 14.24 -1.86
N ASN A 135 -21.58 14.73 -1.32
CA ASN A 135 -20.55 15.43 -2.09
C ASN A 135 -19.86 14.57 -3.16
N TYR A 136 -19.87 13.24 -3.01
CA TYR A 136 -19.23 12.30 -3.91
C TYR A 136 -20.22 11.52 -4.78
N MET A 137 -21.46 11.99 -4.92
CA MET A 137 -22.49 11.32 -5.75
C MET A 137 -22.06 11.17 -7.21
N ILE A 138 -21.55 12.22 -7.84
CA ILE A 138 -21.13 12.16 -9.26
C ILE A 138 -19.96 11.17 -9.45
N PRO A 139 -18.86 11.21 -8.66
CA PRO A 139 -17.82 10.18 -8.72
C PRO A 139 -18.30 8.76 -8.42
N PHE A 140 -19.38 8.59 -7.66
CA PHE A 140 -19.94 7.27 -7.35
C PHE A 140 -20.74 6.67 -8.52
N GLU A 141 -21.32 7.51 -9.37
CA GLU A 141 -22.12 7.09 -10.53
C GLU A 141 -21.29 6.70 -11.77
N VAL A 142 -20.03 7.16 -11.85
CA VAL A 142 -19.11 6.91 -12.99
C VAL A 142 -18.26 5.68 -12.74
#